data_AF-A0AAP8T248-F1
#
_entry.id   AF-A0AAP8T248-F1
#
_cell.length_a   1.000
_cell.length_b   1.000
_cell.length_c   1.000
_cell.angle_alpha   90.00
_cell.angle_beta   90.00
_cell.angle_gamma   90.00
#
_symmetry.space_group_name_H-M   'P 1'
#
loop_
_entity.id
_entity.type
_entity.pdbx_description
1 polymer ?
#
loop_
_entity_poly.entity_id
_entity_poly.type
_entity_poly.pdbx_seq_one_letter_code
_entity_poly.pdbx_strand_id
1 'polypeptide(L)'
;DIDITHEEGELPSTFVDGRNLLFLSFAGVLAKQKGARHIITGVCETVFSGYPDCRDIFVKSLNVTLNLSMDYPFVIHTPLMWIDKA
;
A
#
# COMPACT_ATOMS: atom_id res chain seq x y z
N ASP A 1 -0.91 28.54 -8.36
CA ASP A 1 -1.37 27.20 -8.79
C ASP A 1 -0.25 26.50 -9.54
N ILE A 2 -0.06 25.22 -9.27
CA ILE A 2 0.89 24.37 -10.00
C ILE A 2 0.10 23.75 -11.15
N ASP A 3 0.55 23.96 -12.39
CA ASP A 3 -0.08 23.37 -13.56
C ASP A 3 0.07 21.84 -13.52
N ILE A 4 -1.03 21.13 -13.74
CA ILE A 4 -1.03 19.66 -13.84
C ILE A 4 -0.71 19.32 -15.29
N THR A 5 0.57 19.08 -15.59
CA THR A 5 1.02 18.60 -16.89
C THR A 5 0.87 17.07 -16.95
N HIS A 6 0.18 16.59 -17.97
CA HIS A 6 0.10 15.17 -18.33
C HIS A 6 0.79 14.99 -19.68
N GLU A 7 2.07 14.65 -19.67
CA GLU A 7 2.73 14.14 -20.88
C GLU A 7 2.38 12.65 -21.04
N GLU A 8 2.00 12.23 -22.24
CA GLU A 8 1.64 10.83 -22.52
C GLU A 8 2.82 9.91 -22.22
N GLY A 9 2.68 9.09 -21.16
CA GLY A 9 3.70 8.15 -20.72
C GLY A 9 4.47 8.58 -19.46
N GLU A 10 4.29 9.81 -18.98
CA GLU A 10 4.88 10.28 -17.73
C GLU A 10 3.87 10.25 -16.57
N LEU A 11 4.37 9.97 -15.37
CA LEU A 11 3.56 10.03 -14.15
C LEU A 11 3.10 11.49 -13.94
N PRO A 12 1.85 11.73 -13.52
CA PRO A 12 1.36 13.08 -13.29
C PRO A 12 2.27 13.85 -12.32
N SER A 13 2.38 15.17 -12.48
CA SER A 13 3.16 16.02 -11.55
C SER A 13 2.69 15.96 -10.08
N THR A 14 1.52 15.39 -9.83
CA THR A 14 0.93 15.12 -8.50
C THR A 14 1.17 13.71 -7.97
N PHE A 15 1.95 12.89 -8.70
CA PHE A 15 2.31 11.55 -8.26
C PHE A 15 3.23 11.61 -7.04
N VAL A 16 2.86 10.89 -5.98
CA VAL A 16 3.67 10.72 -4.78
C VAL A 16 4.10 9.27 -4.68
N ASP A 17 5.40 9.05 -4.75
CA ASP A 17 6.00 7.72 -4.66
C ASP A 17 5.89 7.14 -3.24
N GLY A 18 5.66 5.83 -3.14
CA GLY A 18 5.59 5.11 -1.88
C GLY A 18 4.46 5.51 -0.92
N ARG A 19 3.40 6.20 -1.36
CA ARG A 19 2.31 6.64 -0.47
C ARG A 19 1.64 5.48 0.28
N ASN A 20 1.57 4.28 -0.30
CA ASN A 20 0.97 3.12 0.37
C ASN A 20 1.84 2.60 1.52
N LEU A 21 3.17 2.81 1.47
CA LEU A 21 4.05 2.54 2.61
C LEU A 21 3.63 3.39 3.81
N LEU A 22 3.40 4.68 3.60
CA LEU A 22 2.92 5.57 4.66
C LEU A 22 1.56 5.12 5.17
N PHE A 23 0.58 4.90 4.30
CA PHE A 23 -0.77 4.50 4.70
C PHE A 23 -0.77 3.20 5.52
N LEU A 24 -0.07 2.16 5.06
CA LEU A 24 0.00 0.89 5.77
C LEU A 24 0.79 0.98 7.08
N SER A 25 1.79 1.88 7.16
CA SER A 25 2.51 2.16 8.42
C SER A 25 1.59 2.81 9.45
N PHE A 26 0.82 3.83 9.06
CA PHE A 26 -0.18 4.44 9.94
C PHE A 26 -1.27 3.45 10.36
N ALA A 27 -1.78 2.65 9.42
CA ALA A 27 -2.75 1.60 9.71
C ALA A 27 -2.20 0.57 10.69
N GLY A 28 -0.93 0.16 10.57
CA GLY A 28 -0.26 -0.75 11.49
C GLY A 28 -0.16 -0.20 12.92
N VAL A 29 0.26 1.06 13.07
CA VAL A 29 0.32 1.72 14.38
C VAL A 29 -1.06 1.80 15.01
N LEU A 30 -2.08 2.21 14.26
CA LEU A 30 -3.47 2.27 14.73
C LEU A 30 -4.00 0.88 15.10
N ALA A 31 -3.74 -0.13 14.28
CA ALA A 31 -4.15 -1.51 14.52
C ALA A 31 -3.58 -2.02 15.84
N LYS A 32 -2.27 -1.80 16.11
CA LYS A 32 -1.66 -2.16 17.39
C LYS A 32 -2.31 -1.45 18.57
N GLN A 33 -2.55 -0.14 18.47
CA GLN A 33 -3.24 0.61 19.53
C GLN A 33 -4.65 0.07 19.82
N LYS A 34 -5.29 -0.55 18.83
CA LYS A 34 -6.61 -1.19 18.96
C LYS A 34 -6.55 -2.70 19.26
N GLY A 35 -5.35 -3.28 19.38
CA GLY A 35 -5.19 -4.73 19.55
C GLY A 35 -5.63 -5.56 18.34
N ALA A 36 -5.68 -4.96 17.15
CA ALA A 36 -6.08 -5.62 15.92
C ALA A 36 -4.89 -6.29 15.24
N ARG A 37 -5.00 -7.60 15.01
CA ARG A 37 -4.00 -8.41 14.31
C ARG A 37 -4.05 -8.26 12.79
N HIS A 38 -5.24 -8.04 12.25
CA HIS A 38 -5.51 -8.12 10.83
C HIS A 38 -5.69 -6.73 10.23
N ILE A 39 -4.96 -6.46 9.16
CA ILE A 39 -5.08 -5.24 8.37
C ILE A 39 -5.56 -5.67 6.99
N ILE A 40 -6.66 -5.11 6.52
CA ILE A 40 -7.20 -5.41 5.19
C ILE A 40 -7.00 -4.18 4.32
N THR A 41 -6.45 -4.38 3.13
CA THR A 41 -6.25 -3.31 2.16
C THR A 41 -6.73 -3.73 0.78
N GLY A 42 -7.33 -2.79 0.05
CA GLY A 42 -7.83 -2.98 -1.31
C GLY A 42 -6.79 -2.75 -2.39
N VAL A 43 -5.50 -2.60 -2.04
CA VAL A 43 -4.43 -2.49 -3.05
C VAL A 43 -4.42 -3.73 -3.96
N CYS A 44 -4.17 -3.50 -5.23
CA CYS A 44 -4.22 -4.51 -6.26
C CYS A 44 -3.14 -4.25 -7.31
N GLU A 45 -2.47 -5.31 -7.75
CA GLU A 45 -1.39 -5.25 -8.74
C GLU A 45 -1.93 -5.22 -10.19
N THR A 46 -3.17 -5.67 -10.44
CA THR A 46 -3.78 -5.64 -11.78
C THR A 46 -4.17 -4.23 -12.25
N VAL A 47 -4.32 -3.29 -11.31
CA VAL A 47 -4.61 -1.86 -11.57
C VAL A 47 -3.37 -1.00 -11.30
N PHE A 48 -2.18 -1.59 -11.43
CA PHE A 48 -0.89 -0.92 -11.30
C PHE A 48 -0.74 0.19 -12.35
N SER A 49 -1.08 1.43 -11.99
CA SER A 49 -0.75 2.63 -12.78
C SER A 49 0.70 3.04 -12.60
N GLY A 50 1.65 2.08 -12.56
CA GLY A 50 3.07 2.38 -12.33
C GLY A 50 3.53 2.40 -10.87
N TYR A 51 2.64 2.11 -9.90
CA TYR A 51 2.92 2.16 -8.46
C TYR A 51 3.61 0.88 -7.91
N PRO A 52 4.91 0.89 -7.61
CA PRO A 52 5.61 -0.30 -7.12
C PRO A 52 5.13 -0.74 -5.73
N ASP A 53 4.48 0.16 -4.98
CA ASP A 53 3.92 0.02 -3.63
C ASP A 53 2.47 -0.55 -3.62
N CYS A 54 1.96 -1.01 -4.76
CA CYS A 54 0.71 -1.79 -4.84
C CYS A 54 0.94 -3.30 -5.02
N ARG A 55 2.19 -3.72 -5.27
CA ARG A 55 2.52 -5.09 -5.64
C ARG A 55 2.48 -6.05 -4.45
N ASP A 56 2.17 -7.31 -4.70
CA ASP A 56 2.11 -8.34 -3.67
C ASP A 56 3.45 -8.48 -2.90
N ILE A 57 4.56 -8.43 -3.63
CA ILE A 57 5.90 -8.52 -3.03
C ILE A 57 6.18 -7.39 -2.04
N PHE A 58 5.72 -6.18 -2.35
CA PHE A 58 5.85 -5.02 -1.45
C PHE A 58 5.01 -5.24 -0.19
N VAL A 59 3.74 -5.64 -0.33
CA VAL A 59 2.85 -5.85 0.81
C VAL A 59 3.38 -6.94 1.74
N LYS A 60 3.89 -8.05 1.19
CA LYS A 60 4.50 -9.13 1.96
C LYS A 60 5.75 -8.67 2.71
N SER A 61 6.63 -7.91 2.04
CA SER A 61 7.82 -7.33 2.66
C SER A 61 7.45 -6.37 3.79
N LEU A 62 6.47 -5.49 3.56
CA LEU A 62 6.01 -4.54 4.56
C LEU A 62 5.36 -5.23 5.77
N ASN A 63 4.60 -6.32 5.58
CA ASN A 63 4.07 -7.10 6.69
C ASN A 63 5.19 -7.59 7.64
N VAL A 64 6.31 -8.04 7.08
CA VAL A 64 7.49 -8.42 7.87
C VAL A 64 8.07 -7.20 8.60
N THR A 65 8.24 -6.07 7.90
CA THR A 65 8.75 -4.83 8.50
C THR A 65 7.87 -4.34 9.66
N LEU A 66 6.53 -4.35 9.52
CA LEU A 66 5.61 -3.96 10.59
C LEU A 66 5.72 -4.91 11.79
N ASN A 67 5.81 -6.21 11.55
CA ASN A 67 5.98 -7.19 12.63
C ASN A 67 7.26 -6.96 13.41
N LEU A 68 8.39 -6.75 12.72
CA LEU A 68 9.69 -6.51 13.34
C LEU A 68 9.77 -5.16 14.07
N SER A 69 9.21 -4.11 13.48
CA SER A 69 9.29 -2.75 14.05
C SER A 69 8.46 -2.58 15.32
N MET A 70 7.43 -3.40 15.51
CA MET A 70 6.49 -3.26 16.62
C MET A 70 6.40 -4.50 17.51
N ASP A 71 7.16 -5.56 17.24
CA ASP A 71 7.07 -6.85 17.92
C ASP A 71 5.61 -7.31 18.10
N TYR A 72 4.87 -7.29 16.98
CA TYR A 72 3.43 -7.57 16.96
C TYR A 72 3.08 -8.41 15.73
N PRO A 73 2.28 -9.49 15.86
CA PRO A 73 2.11 -10.47 14.80
C PRO A 73 1.03 -10.04 13.79
N PHE A 74 1.23 -8.93 13.07
CA PHE A 74 0.30 -8.49 12.05
C PHE A 74 0.18 -9.48 10.90
N VAL A 75 -0.99 -9.45 10.26
CA VAL A 75 -1.28 -10.10 8.99
C VAL A 75 -1.99 -9.09 8.09
N ILE A 76 -1.31 -8.65 7.03
CA ILE A 76 -1.92 -7.84 5.98
C ILE A 76 -2.62 -8.75 4.96
N HIS A 77 -3.88 -8.47 4.69
CA HIS A 77 -4.70 -9.14 3.69
C HIS A 77 -4.96 -8.23 2.49
N THR A 78 -4.76 -8.78 1.30
CA THR A 78 -5.00 -8.12 0.01
C THR A 78 -6.00 -8.94 -0.81
N PRO A 79 -7.29 -9.00 -0.41
CA PRO A 79 -8.28 -9.88 -1.05
C PRO A 79 -8.49 -9.56 -2.53
N LEU A 80 -8.20 -8.32 -2.95
CA LEU A 80 -8.37 -7.87 -4.33
C LEU A 80 -7.10 -8.02 -5.19
N MET A 81 -5.98 -8.55 -4.64
CA MET A 81 -4.66 -8.53 -5.31
C MET A 81 -4.67 -9.10 -6.74
N TRP A 82 -5.49 -10.13 -6.94
CA TRP A 82 -5.55 -10.91 -8.18
C TRP A 82 -6.89 -10.80 -8.92
N ILE A 83 -7.72 -9.84 -8.50
CA ILE A 83 -9.03 -9.60 -9.11
C ILE A 83 -8.91 -8.37 -10.00
N ASP A 84 -9.53 -8.42 -11.18
CA ASP A 84 -9.67 -7.24 -12.03
C ASP A 84 -10.94 -6.46 -11.66
N LYS A 85 -11.35 -5.50 -12.49
CA LYS A 85 -12.55 -4.69 -12.22
C LYS A 85 -13.85 -5.35 -12.69
N ALA A 86 -13.79 -6.48 -13.42
CA ALA A 86 -14.92 -7.04 -14.17
C ALA A 86 -15.68 -8.14 -13.41
#